data_AF-A0A6J1ZAR8-F1
#
_entry.id   AF-A0A6J1ZAR8-F1
#
_cell.length_a   1.000
_cell.length_b   1.000
_cell.length_c   1.000
_cell.angle_alpha   90.00
_cell.angle_beta   90.00
_cell.angle_gamma   90.00
#
_symmetry.space_group_name_H-M   'P 1'
#
loop_
_entity.id
_entity.type
_entity.pdbx_description
1 polymer ?
#
loop_
_entity_poly.entity_id
_entity_poly.type
_entity_poly.pdbx_seq_one_letter_code
_entity_poly.pdbx_strand_id
1 'polypeptide(L)'
;MKTGHFDMVTMLLAAVILMDIFQVKAEMLDMAENAFDDEYLKCTDRMEVKYVPQLLKEEKASHALLKAVWENSEVKWEARKTQIFLPMSFKDNHGIALMAYVSEAREQTAFYRMFNEAVRMAGLSRKEYVYDFQFKAFHFYLTKALQLLRRPCEESYKNVVYSVSRDTSFKFGGLNQARLGHFTLAYSAKPQAPDDQHILLTIHACFGVAIENFFDKESERIILIPLNEIFNVSQDGTSNNLILQSTNKTCSHYECAFLGGLKAENCIENMEYSQPIYIYNPGTKSQETTVLPGMMSHEPTQIPGIKVVQLDEKPEDQSQEDIGNPTPGPVPVPGPGPKTHPSASSGKMLLPPLATFIILIIASAVNLFVAL
;
A
#
# COMPACT_ATOMS: atom_id res chain seq x y z
N MET A 1 2.15 7.52 62.08
CA MET A 1 1.80 7.68 60.65
C MET A 1 3.06 7.97 59.86
N LYS A 2 3.46 7.06 58.95
CA LYS A 2 4.40 7.30 57.85
C LYS A 2 4.06 6.29 56.75
N THR A 3 2.98 6.55 56.01
CA THR A 3 2.72 5.86 54.74
C THR A 3 3.93 6.12 53.83
N GLY A 4 4.45 5.09 53.16
CA GLY A 4 5.72 5.18 52.47
C GLY A 4 5.66 6.16 51.31
N HIS A 5 6.71 6.97 51.14
CA HIS A 5 6.93 7.70 49.89
C HIS A 5 6.91 6.74 48.68
N PHE A 6 7.37 5.51 48.89
CA PHE A 6 7.31 4.39 47.95
C PHE A 6 5.88 4.00 47.54
N ASP A 7 4.94 3.90 48.49
CA ASP A 7 3.54 3.53 48.22
C ASP A 7 2.87 4.59 47.32
N MET A 8 3.12 5.87 47.63
CA MET A 8 2.64 7.01 46.85
C MET A 8 3.21 7.02 45.42
N VAL A 9 4.51 6.72 45.25
CA VAL A 9 5.14 6.61 43.93
C VAL A 9 4.58 5.42 43.15
N THR A 10 4.39 4.26 43.79
CA THR A 10 3.82 3.07 43.14
C THR A 10 2.37 3.32 42.69
N MET A 11 1.56 3.99 43.51
CA MET A 11 0.18 4.38 43.15
C MET A 11 0.13 5.41 42.02
N LEU A 12 1.04 6.39 42.01
CA LEU A 12 1.16 7.35 40.90
C LEU A 12 1.60 6.67 39.61
N LEU A 13 2.57 5.75 39.66
CA LEU A 13 3.04 5.01 38.49
C LEU A 13 1.93 4.09 37.94
N ALA A 14 1.21 3.39 38.82
CA ALA A 14 0.05 2.59 38.45
C ALA A 14 -1.07 3.44 37.84
N ALA A 15 -1.33 4.64 38.38
CA ALA A 15 -2.32 5.57 37.83
C ALA A 15 -1.91 6.09 36.44
N VAL A 16 -0.63 6.41 36.19
CA VAL A 16 -0.14 6.80 34.86
C VAL A 16 -0.28 5.63 33.88
N ILE A 17 0.14 4.42 34.26
CA ILE A 17 0.01 3.21 33.44
C ILE A 17 -1.47 2.91 33.12
N LEU A 18 -2.39 3.09 34.08
CA LEU A 18 -3.83 2.94 33.86
C LEU A 18 -4.38 4.03 32.94
N MET A 19 -3.95 5.28 33.08
CA MET A 19 -4.36 6.39 32.19
C MET A 19 -3.91 6.13 30.74
N ASP A 20 -2.68 5.65 30.53
CA ASP A 20 -2.17 5.32 29.19
C ASP A 20 -2.89 4.09 28.59
N ILE A 21 -3.20 3.07 29.40
CA ILE A 21 -3.98 1.89 28.96
C ILE A 21 -5.42 2.25 28.58
N PHE A 22 -6.03 3.23 29.24
CA PHE A 22 -7.43 3.64 29.00
C PHE A 22 -7.61 4.81 28.01
N GLN A 23 -6.57 5.25 27.31
CA GLN A 23 -6.77 6.14 26.16
C GLN A 23 -7.35 5.36 24.97
N VAL A 24 -8.68 5.22 24.96
CA VAL A 24 -9.45 4.92 23.74
C VAL A 24 -9.24 6.08 22.77
N LYS A 25 -8.22 5.93 21.93
CA LYS A 25 -7.76 6.95 21.01
C LYS A 25 -8.67 6.97 19.78
N ALA A 26 -9.82 7.62 19.93
CA ALA A 26 -10.80 7.84 18.87
C ALA A 26 -10.09 8.32 17.59
N GLU A 27 -10.33 7.63 16.48
CA GLU A 27 -9.66 7.94 15.22
C GLU A 27 -10.26 9.23 14.65
N MET A 28 -9.42 10.19 14.29
CA MET A 28 -9.86 11.42 13.63
C MET A 28 -9.59 11.27 12.15
N LEU A 29 -10.66 11.24 11.35
CA LEU A 29 -10.56 11.31 9.90
C LEU A 29 -10.09 12.73 9.52
N ASP A 30 -8.91 12.83 8.91
CA ASP A 30 -8.26 14.08 8.51
C ASP A 30 -7.53 13.91 7.16
N MET A 31 -6.60 14.80 6.81
CA MET A 31 -5.80 14.69 5.58
C MET A 31 -4.66 13.64 5.66
N ALA A 32 -4.62 12.85 6.74
CA ALA A 32 -3.66 11.78 6.99
C ALA A 32 -2.19 12.21 6.83
N GLU A 33 -1.82 13.35 7.44
CA GLU A 33 -0.46 13.93 7.31
C GLU A 33 0.64 12.99 7.81
N ASN A 34 0.33 12.06 8.72
CA ASN A 34 1.30 11.12 9.31
C ASN A 34 1.39 9.78 8.54
N ALA A 35 0.54 9.56 7.55
CA ALA A 35 0.58 8.36 6.72
C ALA A 35 1.76 8.39 5.74
N PHE A 36 2.42 7.25 5.54
CA PHE A 36 3.43 7.09 4.50
C PHE A 36 2.75 6.79 3.14
N ASP A 37 2.70 7.81 2.30
CA ASP A 37 1.84 7.89 1.11
C ASP A 37 2.59 7.90 -0.23
N ASP A 38 3.83 7.41 -0.27
CA ASP A 38 4.67 7.38 -1.47
C ASP A 38 4.03 6.60 -2.62
N GLU A 39 3.82 7.28 -3.75
CA GLU A 39 3.25 6.69 -4.98
C GLU A 39 4.30 6.23 -5.99
N TYR A 40 5.59 6.52 -5.73
CA TYR A 40 6.74 6.13 -6.55
C TYR A 40 6.65 6.52 -8.03
N LEU A 41 5.88 7.56 -8.38
CA LEU A 41 5.62 7.98 -9.77
C LEU A 41 6.93 8.27 -10.50
N LYS A 42 7.86 8.97 -9.84
CA LYS A 42 9.14 9.42 -10.41
C LYS A 42 10.28 8.41 -10.29
N CYS A 43 10.01 7.20 -9.80
CA CYS A 43 11.03 6.16 -9.60
C CYS A 43 10.56 4.71 -9.72
N THR A 44 9.36 4.45 -10.25
CA THR A 44 8.76 3.10 -10.35
C THR A 44 9.76 2.06 -10.88
N ASP A 45 10.31 2.25 -12.08
CA ASP A 45 11.26 1.31 -12.68
C ASP A 45 12.53 1.12 -11.83
N ARG A 46 13.06 2.23 -11.30
CA ARG A 46 14.29 2.23 -10.49
C ARG A 46 14.06 1.49 -9.16
N MET A 47 12.90 1.62 -8.54
CA MET A 47 12.53 0.89 -7.34
C MET A 47 12.34 -0.60 -7.65
N GLU A 48 11.45 -0.91 -8.60
CA GLU A 48 11.03 -2.29 -8.91
C GLU A 48 12.17 -3.17 -9.44
N VAL A 49 13.05 -2.62 -10.29
CA VAL A 49 14.15 -3.40 -10.89
C VAL A 49 15.37 -3.52 -9.96
N LYS A 50 15.68 -2.49 -9.16
CA LYS A 50 16.98 -2.39 -8.47
C LYS A 50 16.95 -2.60 -6.95
N TYR A 51 15.85 -2.28 -6.28
CA TYR A 51 15.84 -2.21 -4.80
C TYR A 51 14.77 -3.11 -4.17
N VAL A 52 13.52 -3.00 -4.65
CA VAL A 52 12.37 -3.68 -4.05
C VAL A 52 12.51 -5.21 -3.99
N PRO A 53 13.09 -5.93 -4.98
CA PRO A 53 13.27 -7.39 -4.89
C PRO A 53 14.22 -7.82 -3.77
N GLN A 54 15.26 -7.04 -3.48
CA GLN A 54 16.18 -7.31 -2.37
C GLN A 54 15.58 -6.86 -1.03
N LEU A 55 14.88 -5.72 -0.98
CA LEU A 55 14.14 -5.29 0.20
C LEU A 55 13.11 -6.35 0.62
N LEU A 56 12.30 -6.89 -0.31
CA LEU A 56 11.33 -7.94 0.01
C LEU A 56 12.01 -9.19 0.62
N LYS A 57 13.17 -9.56 0.11
CA LYS A 57 13.96 -10.69 0.63
C LYS A 57 14.49 -10.41 2.04
N GLU A 58 14.90 -9.19 2.33
CA GLU A 58 15.34 -8.75 3.66
C GLU A 58 14.17 -8.66 4.65
N GLU A 59 13.03 -8.09 4.24
CA GLU A 59 11.79 -7.98 5.02
C GLU A 59 11.21 -9.39 5.34
N LYS A 60 11.16 -10.31 4.36
CA LYS A 60 10.77 -11.72 4.60
C LYS A 60 11.79 -12.48 5.48
N ALA A 61 13.05 -12.03 5.57
CA ALA A 61 14.07 -12.66 6.41
C ALA A 61 14.06 -12.15 7.85
N SER A 62 13.73 -10.87 8.07
CA SER A 62 13.61 -10.28 9.41
C SER A 62 12.25 -10.50 10.05
N HIS A 63 11.16 -10.55 9.26
CA HIS A 63 9.80 -10.48 9.76
C HIS A 63 9.00 -11.77 9.49
N ALA A 64 9.04 -12.72 10.44
CA ALA A 64 8.43 -14.05 10.29
C ALA A 64 6.93 -14.04 9.91
N LEU A 65 6.15 -13.09 10.43
CA LEU A 65 4.73 -12.96 10.08
C LEU A 65 4.52 -12.56 8.60
N LEU A 66 5.21 -11.49 8.13
CA LEU A 66 5.21 -11.10 6.71
C LEU A 66 5.64 -12.26 5.80
N LYS A 67 6.66 -13.03 6.21
CA LYS A 67 7.12 -14.20 5.48
C LYS A 67 5.98 -15.21 5.27
N ALA A 68 5.31 -15.62 6.35
CA ALA A 68 4.21 -16.59 6.30
C ALA A 68 3.01 -16.07 5.49
N VAL A 69 2.65 -14.80 5.66
CA VAL A 69 1.57 -14.12 4.91
C VAL A 69 1.89 -14.10 3.41
N TRP A 70 3.14 -13.78 3.04
CA TRP A 70 3.58 -13.79 1.64
C TRP A 70 3.54 -15.20 1.06
N GLU A 71 4.09 -16.20 1.74
CA GLU A 71 4.18 -17.58 1.25
C GLU A 71 2.79 -18.24 1.11
N ASN A 72 1.84 -17.93 2.00
CA ASN A 72 0.42 -18.28 1.84
C ASN A 72 -0.21 -17.63 0.59
N SER A 73 0.10 -16.35 0.37
CA SER A 73 -0.49 -15.56 -0.73
C SER A 73 0.13 -15.87 -2.09
N GLU A 74 1.38 -16.32 -2.11
CA GLU A 74 2.12 -16.85 -3.25
C GLU A 74 1.43 -18.13 -3.77
N VAL A 75 1.06 -19.06 -2.89
CA VAL A 75 0.25 -20.25 -3.25
C VAL A 75 -1.14 -19.87 -3.78
N LYS A 76 -1.84 -18.93 -3.13
CA LYS A 76 -3.15 -18.42 -3.59
C LYS A 76 -3.05 -17.73 -4.96
N TRP A 77 -1.95 -17.01 -5.23
CA TRP A 77 -1.70 -16.31 -6.49
C TRP A 77 -1.43 -17.27 -7.64
N GLU A 78 -0.55 -18.26 -7.48
CA GLU A 78 -0.27 -19.27 -8.52
C GLU A 78 -1.54 -20.04 -8.94
N ALA A 79 -2.43 -20.33 -7.99
CA ALA A 79 -3.71 -20.99 -8.26
C ALA A 79 -4.69 -20.13 -9.08
N ARG A 80 -4.53 -18.80 -9.09
CA ARG A 80 -5.52 -17.86 -9.66
C ARG A 80 -5.02 -17.06 -10.86
N LYS A 81 -3.71 -16.77 -10.97
CA LYS A 81 -3.15 -15.83 -11.96
C LYS A 81 -3.39 -16.21 -13.43
N THR A 82 -3.60 -17.50 -13.70
CA THR A 82 -3.92 -18.03 -15.04
C THR A 82 -5.39 -17.88 -15.44
N GLN A 83 -6.26 -17.53 -14.50
CA GLN A 83 -7.72 -17.39 -14.69
C GLN A 83 -8.16 -15.93 -14.87
N ILE A 84 -7.23 -14.97 -14.78
CA ILE A 84 -7.50 -13.53 -14.75
C ILE A 84 -6.75 -12.79 -15.86
N PHE A 85 -7.39 -11.78 -16.43
CA PHE A 85 -6.77 -10.88 -17.39
C PHE A 85 -6.14 -9.69 -16.67
N LEU A 86 -4.89 -9.37 -17.02
CA LEU A 86 -4.03 -8.43 -16.31
C LEU A 86 -3.31 -7.48 -17.28
N PRO A 87 -2.95 -6.25 -16.87
CA PRO A 87 -2.03 -5.40 -17.63
C PRO A 87 -0.68 -6.10 -17.84
N MET A 88 -0.02 -5.88 -18.98
CA MET A 88 1.28 -6.49 -19.29
C MET A 88 2.40 -6.13 -18.29
N SER A 89 2.28 -4.98 -17.61
CA SER A 89 3.18 -4.52 -16.54
C SER A 89 2.89 -5.14 -15.17
N PHE A 90 1.81 -5.89 -15.00
CA PHE A 90 1.40 -6.48 -13.72
C PHE A 90 2.14 -7.80 -13.45
N LYS A 91 3.27 -7.69 -12.74
CA LYS A 91 4.12 -8.83 -12.34
C LYS A 91 3.58 -9.57 -11.10
N ASP A 92 4.02 -10.81 -10.91
CA ASP A 92 3.56 -11.70 -9.82
C ASP A 92 3.56 -11.04 -8.43
N ASN A 93 4.62 -10.32 -8.06
CA ASN A 93 4.72 -9.66 -6.75
C ASN A 93 3.62 -8.60 -6.49
N HIS A 94 3.05 -7.98 -7.53
CA HIS A 94 1.88 -7.11 -7.38
C HIS A 94 0.63 -7.91 -6.99
N GLY A 95 0.44 -9.08 -7.62
CA GLY A 95 -0.65 -10.00 -7.31
C GLY A 95 -0.52 -10.58 -5.91
N ILE A 96 0.67 -11.02 -5.52
CA ILE A 96 0.93 -11.60 -4.20
C ILE A 96 0.73 -10.55 -3.09
N ALA A 97 1.24 -9.32 -3.25
CA ALA A 97 1.04 -8.25 -2.26
C ALA A 97 -0.45 -7.86 -2.11
N LEU A 98 -1.19 -7.78 -3.24
CA LEU A 98 -2.63 -7.53 -3.23
C LEU A 98 -3.40 -8.66 -2.54
N MET A 99 -3.11 -9.92 -2.88
CA MET A 99 -3.79 -11.09 -2.30
C MET A 99 -3.48 -11.29 -0.83
N ALA A 100 -2.26 -10.96 -0.40
CA ALA A 100 -1.86 -10.88 1.00
C ALA A 100 -2.68 -9.82 1.73
N TYR A 101 -2.62 -8.56 1.29
CA TYR A 101 -3.30 -7.48 2.01
C TYR A 101 -4.80 -7.76 2.19
N VAL A 102 -5.48 -8.21 1.13
CA VAL A 102 -6.91 -8.52 1.17
C VAL A 102 -7.23 -9.73 2.06
N SER A 103 -6.44 -10.80 2.01
CA SER A 103 -6.67 -11.98 2.88
C SER A 103 -6.62 -11.57 4.36
N GLU A 104 -5.52 -10.90 4.73
CA GLU A 104 -5.26 -10.48 6.11
C GLU A 104 -6.29 -9.42 6.59
N ALA A 105 -6.77 -8.57 5.68
CA ALA A 105 -7.82 -7.58 5.94
C ALA A 105 -9.21 -8.21 6.13
N ARG A 106 -9.57 -9.22 5.34
CA ARG A 106 -10.84 -9.97 5.49
C ARG A 106 -10.89 -10.73 6.81
N GLU A 107 -9.77 -11.34 7.20
CA GLU A 107 -9.63 -12.12 8.44
C GLU A 107 -9.29 -11.24 9.66
N GLN A 108 -9.09 -9.92 9.48
CA GLN A 108 -8.71 -8.97 10.54
C GLN A 108 -7.53 -9.47 11.38
N THR A 109 -6.46 -9.89 10.72
CA THR A 109 -5.33 -10.56 11.37
C THR A 109 -4.42 -9.58 12.13
N ALA A 110 -3.44 -10.15 12.86
CA ALA A 110 -2.37 -9.35 13.46
C ALA A 110 -1.50 -8.63 12.41
N PHE A 111 -1.32 -9.22 11.21
CA PHE A 111 -0.54 -8.59 10.14
C PHE A 111 -1.25 -7.35 9.59
N TYR A 112 -2.55 -7.44 9.31
CA TYR A 112 -3.35 -6.31 8.82
C TYR A 112 -3.27 -5.10 9.76
N ARG A 113 -3.45 -5.29 11.07
CA ARG A 113 -3.32 -4.21 12.06
C ARG A 113 -1.90 -3.65 12.10
N MET A 114 -0.89 -4.52 12.14
CA MET A 114 0.51 -4.13 12.23
C MET A 114 0.99 -3.34 11.01
N PHE A 115 0.62 -3.76 9.80
CA PHE A 115 0.96 -3.07 8.56
C PHE A 115 0.29 -1.70 8.49
N ASN A 116 -1.01 -1.61 8.75
CA ASN A 116 -1.72 -0.32 8.66
C ASN A 116 -1.27 0.68 9.72
N GLU A 117 -1.02 0.24 10.97
CA GLU A 117 -0.43 1.10 12.00
C GLU A 117 0.97 1.60 11.59
N ALA A 118 1.80 0.72 11.02
CA ALA A 118 3.11 1.11 10.51
C ALA A 118 3.01 2.13 9.34
N VAL A 119 2.05 1.97 8.43
CA VAL A 119 1.79 2.96 7.36
C VAL A 119 1.29 4.29 7.95
N ARG A 120 0.35 4.25 8.90
CA ARG A 120 -0.28 5.41 9.58
C ARG A 120 0.72 6.26 10.40
N MET A 121 1.87 5.68 10.76
CA MET A 121 2.91 6.33 11.57
C MET A 121 4.21 6.63 10.81
N ALA A 122 4.55 5.88 9.76
CA ALA A 122 5.82 6.04 9.04
C ALA A 122 5.99 7.39 8.33
N GLY A 123 4.91 8.09 8.02
CA GLY A 123 4.91 9.44 7.46
C GLY A 123 5.11 10.56 8.49
N LEU A 124 5.20 10.24 9.79
CA LEU A 124 5.47 11.21 10.85
C LEU A 124 6.84 11.88 10.68
N SER A 125 7.87 11.12 10.30
CA SER A 125 9.19 11.68 9.97
C SER A 125 10.04 10.76 9.10
N ARG A 126 11.13 11.31 8.53
CA ARG A 126 12.15 10.51 7.83
C ARG A 126 12.80 9.45 8.74
N LYS A 127 12.87 9.66 10.06
CA LYS A 127 13.39 8.64 11.00
C LYS A 127 12.47 7.42 11.01
N GLU A 128 11.18 7.63 11.29
CA GLU A 128 10.19 6.56 11.37
C GLU A 128 10.14 5.77 10.06
N TYR A 129 10.12 6.46 8.92
CA TYR A 129 10.21 5.79 7.61
C TYR A 129 11.50 4.97 7.44
N VAL A 130 12.68 5.49 7.78
CA VAL A 130 13.95 4.78 7.53
C VAL A 130 14.12 3.57 8.44
N TYR A 131 13.91 3.74 9.75
CA TYR A 131 14.28 2.75 10.77
C TYR A 131 13.12 1.87 11.22
N ASP A 132 11.92 2.45 11.36
CA ASP A 132 10.82 1.84 12.08
C ASP A 132 9.77 1.21 11.13
N PHE A 133 9.65 1.71 9.89
CA PHE A 133 8.78 1.15 8.84
C PHE A 133 9.39 -0.10 8.16
N GLN A 134 8.93 -1.28 8.53
CA GLN A 134 9.49 -2.58 8.09
C GLN A 134 8.86 -3.17 6.81
N PHE A 135 8.01 -2.41 6.10
CA PHE A 135 7.17 -2.92 5.01
C PHE A 135 7.35 -2.12 3.70
N LYS A 136 8.58 -1.69 3.40
CA LYS A 136 8.90 -0.81 2.26
C LYS A 136 8.63 -1.52 0.93
N ALA A 137 9.01 -2.79 0.81
CA ALA A 137 8.77 -3.56 -0.41
C ALA A 137 7.30 -4.00 -0.54
N PHE A 138 6.68 -4.41 0.57
CA PHE A 138 5.27 -4.77 0.58
C PHE A 138 4.36 -3.59 0.20
N HIS A 139 4.60 -2.39 0.78
CA HIS A 139 3.89 -1.16 0.43
C HIS A 139 4.10 -0.79 -1.04
N PHE A 140 5.35 -0.83 -1.54
CA PHE A 140 5.61 -0.58 -2.97
C PHE A 140 4.77 -1.49 -3.86
N TYR A 141 4.83 -2.82 -3.66
CA TYR A 141 4.12 -3.75 -4.52
C TYR A 141 2.59 -3.60 -4.42
N LEU A 142 2.05 -3.29 -3.22
CA LEU A 142 0.63 -3.02 -3.05
C LEU A 142 0.22 -1.72 -3.77
N THR A 143 0.93 -0.61 -3.56
CA THR A 143 0.69 0.68 -4.24
C THR A 143 0.73 0.52 -5.77
N LYS A 144 1.76 -0.14 -6.30
CA LYS A 144 1.85 -0.41 -7.75
C LYS A 144 0.73 -1.33 -8.24
N ALA A 145 0.31 -2.34 -7.46
CA ALA A 145 -0.82 -3.19 -7.83
C ALA A 145 -2.12 -2.39 -8.01
N LEU A 146 -2.44 -1.48 -7.08
CA LEU A 146 -3.63 -0.64 -7.21
C LEU A 146 -3.52 0.32 -8.40
N GLN A 147 -2.39 1.01 -8.56
CA GLN A 147 -2.16 1.93 -9.68
C GLN A 147 -2.29 1.24 -11.07
N LEU A 148 -1.84 -0.01 -11.19
CA LEU A 148 -1.93 -0.78 -12.45
C LEU A 148 -3.32 -1.36 -12.73
N LEU A 149 -4.16 -1.55 -11.72
CA LEU A 149 -5.51 -2.12 -11.85
C LEU A 149 -6.63 -1.07 -11.87
N ARG A 150 -6.30 0.19 -11.57
CA ARG A 150 -7.24 1.32 -11.58
C ARG A 150 -7.79 1.58 -12.98
N ARG A 151 -9.07 1.95 -13.05
CA ARG A 151 -9.79 2.42 -14.25
C ARG A 151 -10.04 3.93 -14.20
N PRO A 152 -10.44 4.58 -15.32
CA PRO A 152 -10.92 5.97 -15.30
C PRO A 152 -12.04 6.17 -14.25
N CYS A 153 -12.09 7.33 -13.57
CA CYS A 153 -13.14 7.55 -12.57
C CYS A 153 -14.54 7.55 -13.19
N GLU A 154 -14.65 7.96 -14.45
CA GLU A 154 -15.86 7.93 -15.27
C GLU A 154 -16.48 6.52 -15.38
N GLU A 155 -15.67 5.48 -15.21
CA GLU A 155 -16.11 4.09 -15.07
C GLU A 155 -16.40 3.72 -13.61
N SER A 156 -15.52 4.11 -12.68
CA SER A 156 -15.59 3.78 -11.24
C SER A 156 -16.79 4.40 -10.49
N TYR A 157 -17.18 5.64 -10.84
CA TYR A 157 -18.12 6.49 -10.08
C TYR A 157 -19.53 5.88 -9.85
N LYS A 158 -19.87 4.83 -10.61
CA LYS A 158 -21.21 4.22 -10.65
C LYS A 158 -21.57 3.42 -9.39
N ASN A 159 -20.57 2.99 -8.61
CA ASN A 159 -20.78 2.07 -7.49
C ASN A 159 -20.49 2.74 -6.14
N VAL A 160 -21.54 2.94 -5.34
CA VAL A 160 -21.39 3.28 -3.92
C VAL A 160 -20.88 2.05 -3.16
N VAL A 161 -19.88 2.25 -2.30
CA VAL A 161 -19.35 1.21 -1.40
C VAL A 161 -19.32 1.68 0.04
N TYR A 162 -19.30 0.72 0.95
CA TYR A 162 -19.47 0.93 2.38
C TYR A 162 -18.28 0.37 3.15
N SER A 163 -17.78 1.14 4.11
CA SER A 163 -16.82 0.63 5.10
C SER A 163 -17.32 0.97 6.50
N VAL A 164 -16.95 0.15 7.49
CA VAL A 164 -17.34 0.34 8.88
C VAL A 164 -16.07 0.57 9.69
N SER A 165 -15.97 1.73 10.31
CA SER A 165 -14.86 2.06 11.20
C SER A 165 -15.34 2.15 12.65
N ARG A 166 -14.38 2.10 13.60
CA ARG A 166 -14.63 2.24 15.04
C ARG A 166 -14.24 3.62 15.50
N ASP A 167 -15.05 4.22 16.37
CA ASP A 167 -14.72 5.47 17.08
C ASP A 167 -14.23 6.62 16.16
N THR A 168 -14.62 6.60 14.87
CA THR A 168 -14.01 7.44 13.82
C THR A 168 -14.80 8.73 13.63
N SER A 169 -14.26 9.82 14.15
CA SER A 169 -14.89 11.15 14.10
C SER A 169 -14.32 12.02 12.97
N PHE A 170 -15.14 12.91 12.41
CA PHE A 170 -14.68 13.96 11.51
C PHE A 170 -14.96 15.35 12.10
N LYS A 171 -13.96 16.24 12.06
CA LYS A 171 -14.09 17.61 12.57
C LYS A 171 -14.41 18.57 11.43
N PHE A 172 -15.69 18.84 11.23
CA PHE A 172 -16.16 19.81 10.23
C PHE A 172 -15.57 21.21 10.45
N GLY A 173 -15.08 21.81 9.36
CA GLY A 173 -14.37 23.09 9.32
C GLY A 173 -13.46 23.20 8.09
N GLY A 174 -13.21 24.42 7.63
CA GLY A 174 -12.36 24.67 6.46
C GLY A 174 -12.93 24.05 5.18
N LEU A 175 -12.14 23.20 4.50
CA LEU A 175 -12.53 22.55 3.24
C LEU A 175 -13.42 21.30 3.42
N ASN A 176 -13.58 20.78 4.64
CA ASN A 176 -14.22 19.48 4.91
C ASN A 176 -13.64 18.34 4.05
N GLN A 177 -12.30 18.23 3.98
CA GLN A 177 -11.61 17.20 3.19
C GLN A 177 -10.84 16.22 4.07
N ALA A 178 -10.72 14.99 3.59
CA ALA A 178 -9.98 13.92 4.22
C ALA A 178 -9.33 12.96 3.21
N ARG A 179 -8.36 12.18 3.71
CA ARG A 179 -7.84 10.96 3.07
C ARG A 179 -8.03 9.79 4.05
N LEU A 180 -8.02 8.55 3.55
CA LEU A 180 -8.17 7.38 4.42
C LEU A 180 -6.88 7.02 5.18
N GLY A 181 -5.70 7.43 4.70
CA GLY A 181 -4.42 7.26 5.41
C GLY A 181 -3.89 5.82 5.49
N HIS A 182 -4.74 4.83 5.24
CA HIS A 182 -4.41 3.43 5.05
C HIS A 182 -5.20 2.85 3.86
N PHE A 183 -4.82 1.66 3.38
CA PHE A 183 -5.57 0.98 2.32
C PHE A 183 -6.88 0.44 2.89
N THR A 184 -8.02 0.68 2.23
CA THR A 184 -9.33 0.41 2.83
C THR A 184 -10.14 -0.59 2.02
N LEU A 185 -10.53 -1.70 2.64
CA LEU A 185 -11.61 -2.54 2.08
C LEU A 185 -12.94 -1.82 2.26
N ALA A 186 -13.70 -1.76 1.17
CA ALA A 186 -15.08 -1.31 1.14
C ALA A 186 -15.94 -2.32 0.36
N TYR A 187 -17.22 -2.41 0.72
CA TYR A 187 -18.13 -3.46 0.26
C TYR A 187 -19.34 -2.85 -0.44
N SER A 188 -19.81 -3.41 -1.55
CA SER A 188 -20.98 -2.86 -2.27
C SER A 188 -22.33 -3.10 -1.57
N ALA A 189 -22.38 -4.05 -0.63
CA ALA A 189 -23.54 -4.25 0.23
C ALA A 189 -23.48 -3.29 1.43
N LYS A 190 -24.52 -2.44 1.62
CA LYS A 190 -24.67 -1.65 2.84
C LYS A 190 -24.81 -2.61 4.03
N PRO A 191 -23.95 -2.53 5.07
CA PRO A 191 -24.13 -3.35 6.26
C PRO A 191 -25.45 -3.01 6.95
N GLN A 192 -25.95 -3.93 7.78
CA GLN A 192 -27.01 -3.58 8.73
C GLN A 192 -26.50 -2.51 9.70
N ALA A 193 -27.43 -1.78 10.34
CA ALA A 193 -27.12 -0.55 11.07
C ALA A 193 -25.92 -0.75 12.03
N PRO A 194 -24.92 0.15 12.00
CA PRO A 194 -23.84 0.13 12.96
C PRO A 194 -24.38 0.20 14.40
N ASP A 195 -23.71 -0.48 15.32
CA ASP A 195 -23.85 -0.25 16.76
C ASP A 195 -23.30 1.15 17.10
N ASP A 196 -23.64 1.72 18.27
CA ASP A 196 -23.29 3.10 18.65
C ASP A 196 -21.76 3.38 18.70
N GLN A 197 -20.93 2.32 18.72
CA GLN A 197 -19.45 2.36 18.66
C GLN A 197 -18.88 2.38 17.23
N HIS A 198 -19.72 2.12 16.23
CA HIS A 198 -19.32 1.93 14.83
C HIS A 198 -19.91 3.03 13.96
N ILE A 199 -19.12 3.51 13.00
CA ILE A 199 -19.50 4.59 12.08
C ILE A 199 -19.44 4.06 10.66
N LEU A 200 -20.56 4.18 9.94
CA LEU A 200 -20.65 3.83 8.53
C LEU A 200 -20.03 4.94 7.68
N LEU A 201 -19.05 4.58 6.88
CA LEU A 201 -18.53 5.38 5.79
C LEU A 201 -19.26 4.95 4.50
N THR A 202 -20.07 5.85 3.94
CA THR A 202 -20.69 5.70 2.62
C THR A 202 -19.78 6.38 1.59
N ILE A 203 -19.07 5.62 0.78
CA ILE A 203 -17.92 6.09 0.00
C ILE A 203 -18.23 6.01 -1.51
N HIS A 204 -17.99 7.13 -2.19
CA HIS A 204 -18.04 7.26 -3.65
C HIS A 204 -16.61 7.42 -4.17
N ALA A 205 -15.92 6.30 -4.43
CA ALA A 205 -14.50 6.29 -4.78
C ALA A 205 -14.23 6.33 -6.30
N CYS A 206 -13.24 7.11 -6.70
CA CYS A 206 -12.68 7.17 -8.06
C CYS A 206 -11.49 6.22 -8.26
N PHE A 207 -10.70 5.94 -7.21
CA PHE A 207 -9.41 5.22 -7.32
C PHE A 207 -9.48 3.79 -6.77
N GLY A 208 -10.62 3.37 -6.21
CA GLY A 208 -10.83 2.02 -5.71
C GLY A 208 -10.75 0.95 -6.81
N VAL A 209 -10.05 -0.14 -6.52
CA VAL A 209 -9.89 -1.30 -7.41
C VAL A 209 -10.86 -2.41 -7.00
N ALA A 210 -11.69 -2.87 -7.95
CA ALA A 210 -12.51 -4.06 -7.77
C ALA A 210 -11.63 -5.32 -7.79
N ILE A 211 -11.61 -6.07 -6.67
CA ILE A 211 -10.70 -7.20 -6.45
C ILE A 211 -11.37 -8.57 -6.63
N GLU A 212 -12.64 -8.60 -7.00
CA GLU A 212 -13.46 -9.79 -7.29
C GLU A 212 -12.73 -10.87 -8.09
N ASN A 213 -11.98 -10.48 -9.12
CA ASN A 213 -11.30 -11.43 -10.01
C ASN A 213 -10.14 -12.16 -9.34
N PHE A 214 -9.53 -11.58 -8.28
CA PHE A 214 -8.40 -12.16 -7.56
C PHE A 214 -8.82 -13.24 -6.56
N PHE A 215 -10.12 -13.41 -6.29
CA PHE A 215 -10.64 -14.31 -5.25
C PHE A 215 -11.89 -15.07 -5.74
N ASP A 216 -12.37 -16.05 -4.96
CA ASP A 216 -13.59 -16.78 -5.32
C ASP A 216 -14.83 -15.90 -5.32
N LYS A 217 -15.88 -16.31 -6.06
CA LYS A 217 -17.06 -15.50 -6.43
C LYS A 217 -17.81 -14.85 -5.27
N GLU A 218 -17.68 -15.37 -4.05
CA GLU A 218 -18.20 -14.69 -2.84
C GLU A 218 -17.56 -13.30 -2.61
N SER A 219 -16.50 -12.98 -3.36
CA SER A 219 -15.77 -11.71 -3.38
C SER A 219 -16.24 -10.72 -4.46
N GLU A 220 -17.32 -11.01 -5.20
CA GLU A 220 -17.99 -10.18 -6.24
C GLU A 220 -18.47 -8.78 -5.77
N ARG A 221 -18.02 -8.31 -4.61
CA ARG A 221 -18.55 -7.12 -3.90
C ARG A 221 -17.50 -6.31 -3.15
N ILE A 222 -16.22 -6.63 -3.26
CA ILE A 222 -15.14 -5.98 -2.51
C ILE A 222 -14.35 -5.04 -3.42
N ILE A 223 -14.18 -3.79 -2.97
CA ILE A 223 -13.31 -2.78 -3.58
C ILE A 223 -12.21 -2.43 -2.57
N LEU A 224 -10.97 -2.35 -3.05
CA LEU A 224 -9.82 -1.89 -2.27
C LEU A 224 -9.46 -0.46 -2.68
N ILE A 225 -9.63 0.48 -1.75
CA ILE A 225 -9.42 1.92 -1.93
C ILE A 225 -7.98 2.28 -1.50
N PRO A 226 -7.22 3.06 -2.29
CA PRO A 226 -5.88 3.50 -1.92
C PRO A 226 -5.91 4.60 -0.84
N LEU A 227 -4.86 4.68 -0.04
CA LEU A 227 -4.79 5.53 1.15
C LEU A 227 -4.82 7.06 0.90
N ASN A 228 -4.50 7.47 -0.32
CA ASN A 228 -4.15 8.83 -0.71
C ASN A 228 -5.23 9.55 -1.53
N GLU A 229 -6.36 8.89 -1.80
CA GLU A 229 -7.52 9.49 -2.46
C GLU A 229 -8.15 10.58 -1.58
N ILE A 230 -8.45 11.75 -2.15
CA ILE A 230 -9.01 12.90 -1.44
C ILE A 230 -10.53 12.89 -1.56
N PHE A 231 -11.21 12.85 -0.43
CA PHE A 231 -12.66 12.89 -0.31
C PHE A 231 -13.12 14.22 0.30
N ASN A 232 -14.18 14.80 -0.25
CA ASN A 232 -15.02 15.76 0.46
C ASN A 232 -15.92 14.97 1.44
N VAL A 233 -15.99 15.41 2.69
CA VAL A 233 -16.73 14.73 3.77
C VAL A 233 -18.00 15.51 4.11
N SER A 234 -19.13 14.80 4.19
CA SER A 234 -20.39 15.30 4.73
C SER A 234 -21.03 14.29 5.69
N GLN A 235 -22.00 14.74 6.49
CA GLN A 235 -22.69 13.91 7.48
C GLN A 235 -23.95 13.27 6.86
N ASP A 236 -24.22 11.99 7.16
CA ASP A 236 -25.44 11.29 6.73
C ASP A 236 -26.61 11.69 7.65
N GLY A 237 -27.24 12.82 7.28
CA GLY A 237 -28.37 13.40 8.00
C GLY A 237 -28.01 13.84 9.42
N THR A 238 -28.70 13.28 10.42
CA THR A 238 -28.46 13.54 11.85
C THR A 238 -27.71 12.40 12.54
N SER A 239 -27.14 11.46 11.79
CA SER A 239 -26.39 10.32 12.35
C SER A 239 -24.88 10.62 12.41
N ASN A 240 -24.12 9.83 13.16
CA ASN A 240 -22.65 9.94 13.17
C ASN A 240 -21.99 9.36 11.90
N ASN A 241 -22.78 8.80 10.97
CA ASN A 241 -22.28 8.22 9.73
C ASN A 241 -21.81 9.32 8.76
N LEU A 242 -20.80 9.00 7.95
CA LEU A 242 -20.14 9.95 7.06
C LEU A 242 -20.31 9.53 5.59
N ILE A 243 -20.49 10.51 4.73
CA ILE A 243 -20.48 10.36 3.27
C ILE A 243 -19.15 10.93 2.77
N LEU A 244 -18.37 10.09 2.09
CA LEU A 244 -17.05 10.42 1.53
C LEU A 244 -17.19 10.47 0.01
N GLN A 245 -17.24 11.68 -0.55
CA GLN A 245 -17.38 11.92 -1.98
C GLN A 245 -16.01 12.22 -2.59
N SER A 246 -15.51 11.35 -3.47
CA SER A 246 -14.23 11.57 -4.14
C SER A 246 -14.19 12.88 -4.92
N THR A 247 -13.04 13.55 -4.86
CA THR A 247 -12.72 14.76 -5.63
C THR A 247 -12.11 14.46 -7.01
N ASN A 248 -11.95 13.17 -7.37
CA ASN A 248 -11.16 12.69 -8.51
C ASN A 248 -9.67 13.15 -8.47
N LYS A 249 -9.09 13.19 -7.25
CA LYS A 249 -7.68 13.48 -7.01
C LYS A 249 -7.06 12.55 -5.98
N THR A 250 -5.77 12.28 -6.13
CA THR A 250 -4.88 11.90 -5.03
C THR A 250 -3.91 13.03 -4.73
N CYS A 251 -3.41 13.08 -3.51
CA CYS A 251 -2.20 13.83 -3.18
C CYS A 251 -1.32 13.00 -2.24
N SER A 252 -0.02 13.26 -2.27
CA SER A 252 0.95 12.62 -1.36
C SER A 252 1.99 13.62 -0.82
N HIS A 253 2.51 13.35 0.37
CA HIS A 253 3.61 14.10 0.97
C HIS A 253 4.97 13.49 0.62
N TYR A 254 5.01 12.19 0.31
CA TYR A 254 6.21 11.47 -0.07
C TYR A 254 6.24 11.13 -1.56
N GLU A 255 7.43 11.22 -2.14
CA GLU A 255 7.76 10.75 -3.50
C GLU A 255 9.18 10.18 -3.44
N CYS A 256 9.33 8.89 -3.74
CA CYS A 256 10.62 8.19 -3.81
C CYS A 256 11.46 8.30 -2.52
N ALA A 257 10.81 8.18 -1.36
CA ALA A 257 11.40 8.32 -0.03
C ALA A 257 12.61 7.40 0.18
N PHE A 258 12.54 6.17 -0.31
CA PHE A 258 13.64 5.20 -0.26
C PHE A 258 14.92 5.69 -0.95
N LEU A 259 14.77 6.46 -2.04
CA LEU A 259 15.89 7.00 -2.82
C LEU A 259 16.43 8.32 -2.26
N GLY A 260 15.90 8.79 -1.13
CA GLY A 260 16.27 10.05 -0.49
C GLY A 260 15.23 11.16 -0.63
N GLY A 261 14.05 10.88 -1.18
CA GLY A 261 12.90 11.79 -1.17
C GLY A 261 12.59 12.28 0.25
N LEU A 262 12.25 13.57 0.37
CA LEU A 262 11.87 14.21 1.62
C LEU A 262 10.36 14.37 1.68
N LYS A 263 9.79 14.40 2.89
CA LYS A 263 8.39 14.75 3.11
C LYS A 263 8.17 16.21 2.68
N ALA A 264 7.20 16.45 1.81
CA ALA A 264 6.73 17.79 1.48
C ALA A 264 5.91 18.39 2.65
N GLU A 265 5.98 19.71 2.83
CA GLU A 265 5.22 20.43 3.87
C GLU A 265 3.71 20.42 3.61
N ASN A 266 3.31 20.25 2.34
CA ASN A 266 1.92 20.18 1.90
C ASN A 266 1.71 18.91 1.10
N CYS A 267 0.49 18.35 1.13
CA CYS A 267 0.11 17.22 0.28
C CYS A 267 0.09 17.66 -1.20
N ILE A 268 0.94 17.06 -2.04
CA ILE A 268 1.11 17.46 -3.44
C ILE A 268 0.12 16.69 -4.32
N GLU A 269 -0.78 17.39 -5.02
CA GLU A 269 -1.74 16.77 -5.94
C GLU A 269 -1.05 16.10 -7.13
N ASN A 270 -1.47 14.88 -7.47
CA ASN A 270 -0.93 14.13 -8.60
C ASN A 270 -1.82 14.31 -9.85
N MET A 271 -1.23 14.84 -10.93
CA MET A 271 -1.94 15.09 -12.19
C MET A 271 -1.61 14.06 -13.29
N GLU A 272 -0.57 13.24 -13.12
CA GLU A 272 -0.11 12.27 -14.12
C GLU A 272 -0.90 10.95 -14.04
N TYR A 273 -2.03 10.90 -14.75
CA TYR A 273 -2.85 9.69 -14.86
C TYR A 273 -2.43 8.79 -16.04
N SER A 274 -1.38 7.99 -15.84
CA SER A 274 -0.99 6.95 -16.80
C SER A 274 -2.03 5.80 -16.84
N GLN A 275 -2.84 5.76 -17.89
CA GLN A 275 -3.82 4.68 -18.11
C GLN A 275 -3.11 3.33 -18.38
N PRO A 276 -3.50 2.22 -17.73
CA PRO A 276 -2.93 0.91 -18.01
C PRO A 276 -3.36 0.40 -19.41
N ILE A 277 -2.38 0.05 -20.25
CA ILE A 277 -2.65 -0.47 -21.60
C ILE A 277 -3.02 -1.96 -21.53
N TYR A 278 -4.31 -2.24 -21.63
CA TYR A 278 -4.87 -3.59 -21.72
C TYR A 278 -4.75 -4.15 -23.15
N ILE A 279 -3.67 -4.86 -23.46
CA ILE A 279 -3.52 -5.58 -24.74
C ILE A 279 -4.24 -6.93 -24.66
N TYR A 280 -5.42 -7.01 -25.27
CA TYR A 280 -6.19 -8.25 -25.39
C TYR A 280 -5.58 -9.17 -26.46
N ASN A 281 -5.10 -10.35 -26.05
CA ASN A 281 -4.66 -11.41 -26.96
C ASN A 281 -5.78 -12.47 -27.13
N PRO A 282 -6.49 -12.52 -28.27
CA PRO A 282 -7.43 -13.60 -28.59
C PRO A 282 -6.67 -14.88 -28.98
N GLY A 283 -5.91 -15.45 -28.03
CA GLY A 283 -4.93 -16.52 -28.26
C GLY A 283 -5.35 -17.93 -27.81
N THR A 284 -6.50 -18.09 -27.14
CA THR A 284 -6.99 -19.37 -26.61
C THR A 284 -8.37 -19.71 -27.17
N LYS A 285 -8.46 -20.83 -27.90
CA LYS A 285 -9.71 -21.31 -28.49
C LYS A 285 -10.61 -21.95 -27.43
N SER A 286 -11.79 -21.40 -27.22
CA SER A 286 -12.98 -22.11 -26.76
C SER A 286 -14.02 -22.16 -27.89
N GLN A 287 -14.90 -23.15 -27.87
CA GLN A 287 -15.80 -23.45 -29.00
C GLN A 287 -17.10 -22.63 -28.95
N GLU A 288 -17.64 -22.42 -30.16
CA GLU A 288 -19.04 -22.27 -30.59
C GLU A 288 -20.19 -22.30 -29.55
N THR A 289 -21.32 -21.60 -29.71
CA THR A 289 -21.76 -20.59 -30.71
C THR A 289 -23.10 -19.98 -30.22
N THR A 290 -23.31 -18.67 -30.39
CA THR A 290 -24.66 -18.05 -30.43
C THR A 290 -24.69 -16.87 -31.41
N VAL A 291 -25.83 -16.59 -32.06
CA VAL A 291 -25.88 -15.91 -33.37
C VAL A 291 -26.86 -14.72 -33.42
N LEU A 292 -26.31 -13.51 -33.66
CA LEU A 292 -26.90 -12.33 -34.36
C LEU A 292 -28.23 -11.71 -33.84
N PRO A 293 -28.74 -10.58 -34.40
CA PRO A 293 -28.14 -9.56 -35.29
C PRO A 293 -28.25 -8.09 -34.79
N GLY A 294 -27.48 -7.16 -35.36
CA GLY A 294 -27.69 -5.71 -35.14
C GLY A 294 -26.71 -4.76 -35.86
N MET A 295 -27.13 -4.22 -37.02
CA MET A 295 -26.64 -3.05 -37.80
C MET A 295 -25.71 -2.01 -37.12
N MET A 296 -24.75 -1.34 -37.78
CA MET A 296 -24.23 -1.35 -39.18
C MET A 296 -22.73 -0.98 -39.22
N SER A 297 -22.02 -1.39 -40.28
CA SER A 297 -20.66 -0.91 -40.59
C SER A 297 -20.68 0.26 -41.59
N HIS A 298 -19.71 1.18 -41.47
CA HIS A 298 -19.33 2.11 -42.53
C HIS A 298 -17.92 1.79 -43.05
N GLU A 299 -17.65 2.22 -44.28
CA GLU A 299 -16.59 1.69 -45.16
C GLU A 299 -15.33 2.57 -45.19
N PRO A 300 -14.11 1.99 -45.14
CA PRO A 300 -12.86 2.72 -45.35
C PRO A 300 -12.37 2.65 -46.81
N THR A 301 -12.28 3.81 -47.47
CA THR A 301 -11.84 3.98 -48.87
C THR A 301 -10.36 3.60 -49.10
N GLN A 302 -10.02 3.16 -50.31
CA GLN A 302 -8.70 2.61 -50.64
C GLN A 302 -7.59 3.62 -50.99
N ILE A 303 -6.37 3.18 -50.67
CA ILE A 303 -4.99 3.62 -50.98
C ILE A 303 -4.75 4.04 -52.46
N PRO A 304 -3.71 4.86 -52.75
CA PRO A 304 -2.31 4.41 -52.84
C PRO A 304 -1.26 5.40 -52.24
N GLY A 305 0.00 5.05 -51.99
CA GLY A 305 0.70 3.76 -52.11
C GLY A 305 2.21 3.96 -52.38
N ILE A 306 3.09 3.48 -51.49
CA ILE A 306 4.56 3.57 -51.64
C ILE A 306 5.20 2.18 -51.46
N LYS A 307 6.26 1.90 -52.24
CA LYS A 307 6.90 0.59 -52.32
C LYS A 307 7.79 0.30 -51.11
N VAL A 308 7.71 -0.93 -50.60
CA VAL A 308 8.80 -1.54 -49.82
C VAL A 308 9.99 -1.81 -50.75
N VAL A 309 11.20 -1.53 -50.27
CA VAL A 309 12.45 -2.01 -50.87
C VAL A 309 13.13 -2.91 -49.85
N GLN A 310 13.43 -4.13 -50.28
CA GLN A 310 14.19 -5.13 -49.55
C GLN A 310 15.64 -5.10 -50.05
N LEU A 311 16.61 -5.36 -49.18
CA LEU A 311 18.02 -5.50 -49.55
C LEU A 311 18.68 -6.56 -48.65
N ASP A 312 19.47 -7.44 -49.28
CA ASP A 312 19.96 -8.69 -48.68
C ASP A 312 21.35 -8.57 -48.02
N GLU A 313 21.85 -9.64 -47.40
CA GLU A 313 23.09 -9.67 -46.62
C GLU A 313 24.37 -10.06 -47.40
N LYS A 314 25.51 -9.42 -47.02
CA LYS A 314 26.89 -9.99 -46.96
C LYS A 314 27.65 -10.34 -48.26
N PRO A 315 28.99 -10.63 -48.22
CA PRO A 315 30.01 -10.42 -47.16
C PRO A 315 31.36 -9.78 -47.65
N GLU A 316 32.39 -9.79 -46.77
CA GLU A 316 33.87 -9.64 -47.02
C GLU A 316 34.44 -8.25 -47.40
N ASP A 317 35.72 -7.87 -47.12
CA ASP A 317 36.67 -8.14 -46.00
C ASP A 317 37.87 -7.14 -46.03
N GLN A 318 38.70 -7.10 -44.96
CA GLN A 318 40.12 -6.70 -44.85
C GLN A 318 40.62 -5.22 -44.93
N SER A 319 41.25 -4.79 -43.82
CA SER A 319 42.51 -3.99 -43.70
C SER A 319 42.57 -2.47 -44.08
N GLN A 320 43.42 -1.58 -43.50
CA GLN A 320 44.20 -1.53 -42.23
C GLN A 320 44.89 -0.12 -42.07
N GLU A 321 45.05 0.38 -40.83
CA GLU A 321 46.01 1.46 -40.36
C GLU A 321 45.85 2.93 -40.87
N ASP A 322 46.24 4.03 -40.16
CA ASP A 322 46.67 4.29 -38.76
C ASP A 322 46.60 5.83 -38.39
N ILE A 323 46.91 6.18 -37.13
CA ILE A 323 47.39 7.47 -36.54
C ILE A 323 46.33 8.49 -36.05
N GLY A 324 46.35 8.80 -34.73
CA GLY A 324 45.94 10.12 -34.19
C GLY A 324 45.25 10.17 -32.80
N ASN A 325 46.01 10.35 -31.71
CA ASN A 325 45.55 10.64 -30.33
C ASN A 325 46.34 11.85 -29.77
N PRO A 326 46.03 12.48 -28.59
CA PRO A 326 45.04 12.19 -27.53
C PRO A 326 43.95 13.32 -27.44
N THR A 327 43.22 13.71 -26.38
CA THR A 327 43.30 13.61 -24.90
C THR A 327 41.91 13.78 -24.24
N PRO A 328 41.58 13.14 -23.09
CA PRO A 328 40.20 13.10 -22.56
C PRO A 328 39.89 13.97 -21.31
N GLY A 329 38.59 14.30 -21.12
CA GLY A 329 37.97 14.66 -19.83
C GLY A 329 36.95 15.82 -19.89
N PRO A 330 36.03 15.98 -18.91
CA PRO A 330 35.77 15.13 -17.73
C PRO A 330 34.43 14.36 -17.81
N VAL A 331 34.27 13.33 -16.95
CA VAL A 331 33.03 12.54 -16.78
C VAL A 331 32.20 13.12 -15.61
N PRO A 332 30.85 13.15 -15.68
CA PRO A 332 30.01 13.58 -14.55
C PRO A 332 30.14 12.67 -13.33
N VAL A 333 30.27 13.26 -12.13
CA VAL A 333 30.40 12.53 -10.86
C VAL A 333 29.05 11.98 -10.39
N PRO A 334 28.86 10.65 -10.23
CA PRO A 334 27.69 10.09 -9.56
C PRO A 334 27.87 10.19 -8.04
N GLY A 335 27.08 11.03 -7.38
CA GLY A 335 27.07 11.11 -5.91
C GLY A 335 26.67 9.77 -5.27
N PRO A 336 27.35 9.31 -4.21
CA PRO A 336 27.05 8.01 -3.60
C PRO A 336 25.74 8.06 -2.82
N GLY A 337 24.72 7.36 -3.31
CA GLY A 337 23.61 6.92 -2.46
C GLY A 337 24.11 5.98 -1.34
N PRO A 338 23.37 5.83 -0.23
CA PRO A 338 23.86 5.12 0.95
C PRO A 338 24.35 3.70 0.63
N LYS A 339 25.65 3.46 0.85
CA LYS A 339 26.18 2.11 1.05
C LYS A 339 26.08 1.78 2.54
N THR A 340 26.01 0.49 2.84
CA THR A 340 25.77 -0.09 4.19
C THR A 340 24.47 0.37 4.87
N HIS A 341 23.41 -0.42 4.71
CA HIS A 341 22.52 -0.68 5.85
C HIS A 341 23.29 -1.53 6.87
N PRO A 342 23.10 -1.33 8.19
CA PRO A 342 23.71 -2.20 9.20
C PRO A 342 23.03 -3.57 9.17
N SER A 343 23.75 -4.62 8.77
CA SER A 343 23.29 -5.99 8.93
C SER A 343 23.03 -6.30 10.41
N ALA A 344 21.91 -6.96 10.71
CA ALA A 344 21.56 -7.38 12.07
C ALA A 344 22.55 -8.44 12.59
N SER A 345 23.66 -7.98 13.19
CA SER A 345 24.66 -8.85 13.79
C SER A 345 24.10 -9.55 15.03
N SER A 346 24.28 -10.87 15.11
CA SER A 346 23.87 -11.70 16.25
C SER A 346 24.79 -11.48 17.46
N GLY A 347 24.63 -10.32 18.11
CA GLY A 347 25.21 -10.04 19.42
C GLY A 347 24.41 -10.72 20.52
N LYS A 348 25.09 -11.34 21.50
CA LYS A 348 24.43 -11.84 22.72
C LYS A 348 23.76 -10.68 23.46
N MET A 349 22.44 -10.63 23.40
CA MET A 349 21.63 -9.57 23.99
C MET A 349 21.65 -9.66 25.52
N LEU A 350 22.55 -8.90 26.15
CA LEU A 350 22.43 -8.56 27.57
C LEU A 350 21.11 -7.79 27.75
N LEU A 351 20.26 -8.28 28.65
CA LEU A 351 18.95 -7.71 28.90
C LEU A 351 19.07 -6.25 29.37
N PRO A 352 18.26 -5.31 28.84
CA PRO A 352 18.20 -3.96 29.37
C PRO A 352 17.66 -4.00 30.82
N PRO A 353 18.10 -3.10 31.72
CA PRO A 353 17.83 -3.21 33.16
C PRO A 353 16.34 -3.22 33.55
N LEU A 354 15.46 -2.70 32.68
CA LEU A 354 14.01 -2.77 32.83
C LEU A 354 13.45 -4.20 32.71
N ALA A 355 14.00 -5.05 31.83
CA ALA A 355 13.53 -6.42 31.66
C ALA A 355 13.86 -7.28 32.89
N THR A 356 15.04 -7.07 33.49
CA THR A 356 15.42 -7.68 34.78
C THR A 356 14.47 -7.28 35.91
N PHE A 357 14.00 -6.02 35.90
CA PHE A 357 13.04 -5.49 36.86
C PHE A 357 11.67 -6.17 36.77
N ILE A 358 11.15 -6.38 35.55
CA ILE A 358 9.87 -7.06 35.32
C ILE A 358 9.91 -8.52 35.80
N ILE A 359 11.01 -9.24 35.54
CA ILE A 359 11.18 -10.64 35.99
C ILE A 359 11.20 -10.72 37.53
N LEU A 360 11.87 -9.77 38.20
CA LEU A 360 11.88 -9.69 39.67
C LEU A 360 10.50 -9.41 40.27
N ILE A 361 9.68 -8.56 39.63
CA ILE A 361 8.31 -8.27 40.07
C ILE A 361 7.42 -9.52 39.95
N ILE A 362 7.49 -10.25 38.83
CA ILE A 362 6.73 -11.48 38.63
C ILE A 362 7.12 -12.56 39.67
N ALA A 363 8.41 -12.75 39.92
CA ALA A 363 8.89 -13.68 40.94
C ALA A 363 8.43 -13.31 42.37
N SER A 364 8.31 -12.02 42.68
CA SER A 364 7.79 -11.54 43.96
C SER A 364 6.29 -11.80 44.10
N ALA A 365 5.51 -11.53 43.05
CA ALA A 365 4.06 -11.75 43.03
C ALA A 365 3.67 -13.23 43.20
N VAL A 366 4.40 -14.16 42.57
CA VAL A 366 4.16 -15.60 42.73
C VAL A 366 4.43 -16.07 44.17
N ASN A 367 5.51 -15.60 44.81
CA ASN A 367 5.78 -15.95 46.21
C ASN A 367 4.71 -15.42 47.18
N LEU A 368 4.11 -14.25 46.90
CA LEU A 368 3.04 -13.69 47.73
C LEU A 368 1.74 -14.52 47.63
N PHE A 369 1.46 -15.12 46.47
CA PHE A 369 0.30 -16.00 46.23
C PHE A 369 0.44 -17.42 46.79
N VAL A 370 1.65 -17.83 47.20
CA VAL A 370 1.93 -19.16 47.79
C VAL A 370 1.97 -19.12 49.33
N ALA A 371 1.85 -17.93 49.92
CA ALA A 371 1.98 -17.68 51.36
C ALA A 371 0.69 -17.15 52.02
N LEU A 372 -0.49 -17.49 51.46
CA LEU A 372 -1.80 -16.95 51.81
C LEU A 372 -2.86 -18.07 51.91
#